data_AF-A0A5N7B783-F1
#
_entry.id   AF-A0A5N7B783-F1
#
_cell.length_a   1.000
_cell.length_b   1.000
_cell.length_c   1.000
_cell.angle_alpha   90.00
_cell.angle_beta   90.00
_cell.angle_gamma   90.00
#
_symmetry.space_group_name_H-M   'P 1'
#
loop_
_entity.id
_entity.type
_entity.pdbx_description
1 polymer ?
#
loop_
_entity_poly.entity_id
_entity_poly.type
_entity_poly.pdbx_seq_one_letter_code
_entity_poly.pdbx_strand_id
1 'polypeptide(L)'
;MHIQDTTTVKPPTLDQHDIKLDPTARTTITITTNSPSGTEVAAPQQTKPRPLYFAYGSNLSFTQMRLRCTHNPDLSSKPVAIARLDHWRWLICQAGYANVVPPAELRVGLEVDEGEDVPVSGDEDTVYGILYEMDIEDERLLDGYEGIDRSAPPSRATHKVPAHIRPTEQGHGDYNRWLVPARVTVWLDEEQRQRREGRVVETLVYVDEERVRVGPPRDEYIPRMNRAIREAESLGFPRKWADEVMRVSIPIN
;
A
#
# COMPACT_ATOMS: atom_id res chain seq x y z
N MET A 1 2.57 -58.76 -34.79
CA MET A 1 2.13 -59.73 -33.76
C MET A 1 1.75 -58.87 -32.56
N HIS A 2 0.53 -58.68 -32.09
CA HIS A 2 -0.83 -59.19 -32.28
C HIS A 2 -1.76 -58.02 -31.83
N ILE A 3 -2.81 -57.62 -32.58
CA ILE A 3 -4.24 -58.02 -32.41
C ILE A 3 -4.86 -57.40 -31.12
N GLN A 4 -5.66 -56.31 -31.24
CA GLN A 4 -7.15 -56.24 -31.08
C GLN A 4 -7.63 -56.39 -29.61
N ASP A 5 -8.74 -55.86 -29.10
CA ASP A 5 -9.98 -55.35 -29.68
C ASP A 5 -10.78 -54.50 -28.67
N THR A 6 -11.71 -53.74 -29.24
CA THR A 6 -12.84 -52.98 -28.66
C THR A 6 -13.81 -53.77 -27.77
N THR A 7 -14.54 -53.09 -26.88
CA THR A 7 -16.00 -53.36 -26.72
C THR A 7 -16.79 -52.18 -26.14
N THR A 8 -17.85 -51.82 -26.84
CA THR A 8 -18.94 -50.89 -26.50
C THR A 8 -20.13 -51.72 -25.98
N VAL A 9 -20.84 -51.30 -24.92
CA VAL A 9 -22.20 -51.81 -24.63
C VAL A 9 -23.13 -50.71 -24.08
N LYS A 10 -24.35 -50.74 -24.61
CA LYS A 10 -25.53 -49.85 -24.52
C LYS A 10 -26.36 -50.01 -23.20
N PRO A 11 -27.37 -49.14 -22.95
CA PRO A 11 -28.05 -48.95 -21.66
C PRO A 11 -29.29 -49.85 -21.50
N PRO A 12 -29.87 -49.93 -20.28
CA PRO A 12 -31.20 -50.50 -20.09
C PRO A 12 -32.31 -49.48 -19.79
N THR A 13 -33.51 -49.95 -20.10
CA THR A 13 -34.82 -49.31 -20.32
C THR A 13 -35.64 -49.16 -19.03
N LEU A 14 -36.67 -48.29 -19.09
CA LEU A 14 -37.73 -48.11 -18.08
C LEU A 14 -38.55 -49.37 -17.82
N ASP A 15 -39.09 -49.49 -16.60
CA ASP A 15 -40.35 -50.18 -16.31
C ASP A 15 -41.25 -49.34 -15.39
N GLN A 16 -42.53 -49.31 -15.75
CA GLN A 16 -43.66 -48.64 -15.08
C GLN A 16 -44.25 -49.54 -13.99
N HIS A 17 -44.70 -48.98 -12.87
CA HIS A 17 -45.82 -49.55 -12.09
C HIS A 17 -46.70 -48.48 -11.41
N ASP A 18 -47.95 -48.46 -11.88
CA ASP A 18 -49.24 -48.33 -11.18
C ASP A 18 -49.55 -47.12 -10.28
N ILE A 19 -50.32 -46.19 -10.87
CA ILE A 19 -51.13 -45.16 -10.20
C ILE A 19 -52.51 -45.74 -9.85
N LYS A 20 -52.87 -45.72 -8.56
CA LYS A 20 -54.27 -45.81 -8.10
C LYS A 20 -54.84 -44.39 -7.98
N LEU A 21 -55.89 -44.11 -8.75
CA LEU A 21 -56.71 -42.89 -8.66
C LEU A 21 -57.84 -43.08 -7.65
N ASP A 22 -58.04 -42.10 -6.77
CA ASP A 22 -59.32 -41.85 -6.09
C ASP A 22 -59.64 -40.34 -6.18
N PRO A 23 -60.80 -39.90 -6.73
CA PRO A 23 -61.03 -38.53 -7.13
C PRO A 23 -62.04 -37.83 -6.22
N THR A 24 -61.61 -36.93 -5.33
CA THR A 24 -62.32 -35.65 -5.03
C THR A 24 -61.67 -34.90 -3.86
N ALA A 25 -60.83 -33.91 -4.16
CA ALA A 25 -60.73 -32.67 -3.39
C ALA A 25 -60.01 -31.62 -4.24
N ARG A 26 -60.66 -30.48 -4.48
CA ARG A 26 -60.14 -29.36 -5.28
C ARG A 26 -58.98 -28.68 -4.55
N THR A 27 -57.78 -28.79 -5.11
CA THR A 27 -56.61 -28.00 -4.69
C THR A 27 -56.36 -26.87 -5.70
N THR A 28 -56.31 -25.65 -5.20
CA THR A 28 -56.00 -24.42 -5.95
C THR A 28 -54.61 -24.51 -6.61
N ILE A 29 -54.56 -24.34 -7.94
CA ILE A 29 -53.32 -24.40 -8.72
C ILE A 29 -52.64 -23.02 -8.69
N THR A 30 -51.51 -22.93 -8.01
CA THR A 30 -50.55 -21.81 -8.18
C THR A 30 -49.57 -22.23 -9.28
N ILE A 31 -49.53 -21.47 -10.38
CA ILE A 31 -48.59 -21.71 -11.48
C ILE A 31 -47.24 -21.12 -11.08
N THR A 32 -46.34 -21.96 -10.58
CA THR A 32 -44.93 -21.62 -10.37
C THR A 32 -44.14 -22.12 -11.57
N THR A 33 -43.73 -21.22 -12.45
CA THR A 33 -42.75 -21.50 -13.51
C THR A 33 -41.38 -21.74 -12.87
N ASN A 34 -40.92 -22.99 -12.87
CA ASN A 34 -39.54 -23.34 -12.53
C ASN A 34 -38.60 -22.79 -13.61
N SER A 35 -37.88 -21.72 -13.28
CA SER A 35 -36.67 -21.31 -13.99
C SER A 35 -35.46 -22.02 -13.37
N PRO A 36 -34.49 -22.48 -14.17
CA PRO A 36 -33.31 -23.16 -13.64
C PRO A 36 -32.43 -22.18 -12.86
N SER A 37 -32.16 -22.55 -11.61
CA SER A 37 -30.94 -22.28 -10.84
C SER A 37 -30.16 -21.03 -11.26
N GLY A 38 -30.61 -19.88 -10.78
CA GLY A 38 -29.79 -18.67 -10.79
C GLY A 38 -28.50 -18.93 -10.02
N THR A 39 -27.38 -18.75 -10.69
CA THR A 39 -26.10 -18.54 -10.02
C THR A 39 -26.30 -17.32 -9.13
N GLU A 40 -26.36 -17.54 -7.82
CA GLU A 40 -26.34 -16.47 -6.83
C GLU A 40 -24.97 -15.80 -6.97
N VAL A 41 -24.90 -14.74 -7.78
CA VAL A 41 -23.73 -13.89 -7.88
C VAL A 41 -23.61 -13.26 -6.51
N ALA A 42 -22.74 -13.84 -5.66
CA ALA A 42 -22.34 -13.24 -4.42
C ALA A 42 -21.99 -11.78 -4.70
N ALA A 43 -22.69 -10.86 -4.04
CA ALA A 43 -22.32 -9.45 -4.08
C ALA A 43 -20.82 -9.35 -3.79
N PRO A 44 -20.04 -8.57 -4.57
CA PRO A 44 -18.61 -8.47 -4.35
C PRO A 44 -18.40 -8.06 -2.89
N GLN A 45 -17.79 -8.95 -2.11
CA GLN A 45 -17.31 -8.59 -0.77
C GLN A 45 -16.42 -7.37 -0.98
N GLN A 46 -16.79 -6.23 -0.41
CA GLN A 46 -15.98 -5.02 -0.45
C GLN A 46 -14.67 -5.36 0.26
N THR A 47 -13.66 -5.74 -0.52
CA THR A 47 -12.32 -5.96 -0.01
C THR A 47 -11.82 -4.60 0.46
N LYS A 48 -11.39 -4.52 1.72
CA LYS A 48 -10.77 -3.29 2.26
C LYS A 48 -9.68 -2.84 1.28
N PRO A 49 -9.65 -1.57 0.85
CA PRO A 49 -8.62 -1.09 -0.05
C PRO A 49 -7.22 -1.34 0.53
N ARG A 50 -6.26 -1.72 -0.32
CA ARG A 50 -4.85 -1.87 0.07
C ARG A 50 -4.31 -0.55 0.66
N PRO A 51 -3.27 -0.59 1.50
CA PRO A 51 -2.56 0.61 1.93
C PRO A 51 -2.05 1.42 0.72
N LEU A 52 -2.10 2.74 0.80
CA LEU A 52 -1.46 3.61 -0.19
C LEU A 52 0.03 3.76 0.14
N TYR A 53 0.90 3.84 -0.86
CA TYR A 53 2.31 4.14 -0.62
C TYR A 53 2.49 5.62 -0.29
N PHE A 54 3.11 5.94 0.84
CA PHE A 54 3.44 7.30 1.27
C PHE A 54 4.90 7.61 0.93
N ALA A 55 5.10 8.47 -0.06
CA ALA A 55 6.42 8.94 -0.47
C ALA A 55 6.78 10.24 0.27
N TYR A 56 7.98 10.28 0.86
CA TYR A 56 8.53 11.47 1.56
C TYR A 56 9.94 11.86 1.08
N GLY A 57 10.56 11.04 0.22
CA GLY A 57 11.87 11.26 -0.36
C GLY A 57 11.79 11.54 -1.87
N SER A 58 12.77 11.05 -2.62
CA SER A 58 12.81 11.29 -4.08
C SER A 58 11.61 10.74 -4.87
N ASN A 59 10.84 9.82 -4.28
CA ASN A 59 9.59 9.30 -4.85
C ASN A 59 8.40 10.27 -4.71
N LEU A 60 8.57 11.45 -4.06
CA LEU A 60 7.63 12.58 -4.20
C LEU A 60 7.49 13.01 -5.68
N SER A 61 8.52 12.72 -6.50
CA SER A 61 8.50 12.90 -7.96
C SER A 61 7.67 11.80 -8.61
N PHE A 62 6.52 12.14 -9.17
CA PHE A 62 5.75 11.23 -10.02
C PHE A 62 6.54 10.83 -11.28
N THR A 63 7.44 11.69 -11.78
CA THR A 63 8.40 11.31 -12.84
C THR A 63 9.31 10.17 -12.39
N GLN A 64 9.83 10.21 -11.16
CA GLN A 64 10.66 9.11 -10.66
C GLN A 64 9.86 7.84 -10.41
N MET A 65 8.65 7.97 -9.85
CA MET A 65 7.75 6.82 -9.69
C MET A 65 7.51 6.14 -11.04
N ARG A 66 7.23 6.90 -12.10
CA ARG A 66 7.03 6.35 -13.45
C ARG A 66 8.26 5.64 -14.03
N LEU A 67 9.46 6.04 -13.63
CA LEU A 67 10.70 5.37 -14.04
C LEU A 67 10.96 4.07 -13.28
N ARG A 68 10.57 4.00 -12.00
CA ARG A 68 10.76 2.82 -11.15
C ARG A 68 9.69 1.75 -11.35
N CYS A 69 8.45 2.19 -11.51
CA CYS A 69 7.25 1.34 -11.62
C CYS A 69 6.99 1.02 -13.09
N THR A 70 7.55 -0.08 -13.59
CA THR A 70 7.50 -0.45 -15.01
C THR A 70 6.39 -1.44 -15.35
N HIS A 71 5.71 -2.03 -14.37
CA HIS A 71 4.65 -3.01 -14.61
C HIS A 71 3.32 -2.31 -14.95
N ASN A 72 2.89 -1.37 -14.10
CA ASN A 72 1.70 -0.57 -14.32
C ASN A 72 1.95 0.91 -13.96
N PRO A 73 2.81 1.60 -14.73
CA PRO A 73 3.20 2.99 -14.44
C PRO A 73 2.01 3.95 -14.38
N ASP A 74 0.97 3.74 -15.18
CA ASP A 74 -0.18 4.64 -15.23
C ASP A 74 -1.00 4.61 -13.93
N LEU A 75 -1.00 3.47 -13.22
CA LEU A 75 -1.54 3.34 -11.87
C LEU A 75 -0.52 3.83 -10.84
N SER A 76 0.65 3.17 -10.78
CA SER A 76 1.60 3.27 -9.68
C SER A 76 2.35 4.61 -9.61
N SER A 77 2.37 5.40 -10.69
CA SER A 77 3.01 6.71 -10.72
C SER A 77 2.04 7.88 -10.65
N LYS A 78 0.71 7.63 -10.62
CA LYS A 78 -0.30 8.67 -10.51
C LYS A 78 -0.47 9.09 -9.05
N PRO A 79 -0.16 10.35 -8.69
CA PRO A 79 -0.44 10.86 -7.34
C PRO A 79 -1.94 10.81 -7.04
N VAL A 80 -2.33 10.28 -5.88
CA VAL A 80 -3.75 10.18 -5.48
C VAL A 80 -4.13 11.11 -4.34
N ALA A 81 -3.17 11.54 -3.52
CA ALA A 81 -3.39 12.48 -2.43
C ALA A 81 -2.09 13.13 -1.94
N ILE A 82 -2.22 14.23 -1.23
CA ILE A 82 -1.21 14.76 -0.30
C ILE A 82 -1.66 14.39 1.12
N ALA A 83 -0.74 13.88 1.92
CA ALA A 83 -1.02 13.49 3.30
C ALA A 83 0.13 13.90 4.22
N ARG A 84 -0.11 13.76 5.53
CA ARG A 84 0.90 13.99 6.55
C ARG A 84 0.90 12.91 7.63
N LEU A 85 2.06 12.69 8.21
CA LEU A 85 2.28 11.87 9.40
C LEU A 85 2.54 12.82 10.59
N ASP A 86 1.63 12.83 11.56
CA ASP A 86 1.70 13.71 12.73
C ASP A 86 2.78 13.19 13.71
N HIS A 87 3.66 14.07 14.23
CA HIS A 87 4.78 13.79 15.14
C HIS A 87 5.94 12.95 14.59
N TRP A 88 5.95 12.71 13.28
CA TRP A 88 7.11 12.12 12.60
C TRP A 88 8.13 13.20 12.29
N ARG A 89 9.40 12.79 12.19
CA ARG A 89 10.50 13.70 11.84
C ARG A 89 11.17 13.26 10.55
N TRP A 90 11.41 14.19 9.63
CA TRP A 90 12.11 13.96 8.37
C TRP A 90 13.59 14.33 8.51
N LEU A 91 14.47 13.56 7.89
CA LEU A 91 15.90 13.87 7.79
C LEU A 91 16.49 13.40 6.48
N ILE A 92 17.66 13.95 6.16
CA ILE A 92 18.65 13.22 5.37
C ILE A 92 19.51 12.44 6.34
N CYS A 93 19.48 11.11 6.26
CA CYS A 93 20.25 10.26 7.15
C CYS A 93 21.75 10.26 6.80
N GLN A 94 22.58 9.66 7.64
CA GLN A 94 24.03 9.60 7.45
C GLN A 94 24.47 8.88 6.16
N ALA A 95 23.60 8.09 5.52
CA ALA A 95 23.87 7.52 4.20
C ALA A 95 23.64 8.51 3.04
N GLY A 96 23.09 9.68 3.32
CA GLY A 96 22.84 10.78 2.39
C GLY A 96 21.53 10.69 1.61
N TYR A 97 20.55 9.95 2.13
CA TYR A 97 19.21 9.79 1.58
C TYR A 97 18.13 10.22 2.58
N ALA A 98 16.93 10.54 2.07
CA ALA A 98 15.82 10.90 2.94
C ALA A 98 15.35 9.70 3.75
N ASN A 99 15.09 9.91 5.03
CA ASN A 99 14.47 8.96 5.94
C ASN A 99 13.42 9.71 6.78
N VAL A 100 12.63 8.95 7.55
CA VAL A 100 11.73 9.49 8.58
C VAL A 100 11.93 8.72 9.88
N VAL A 101 11.75 9.40 11.00
CA VAL A 101 11.79 8.82 12.35
C VAL A 101 10.39 8.89 12.95
N PRO A 102 9.87 7.79 13.51
CA PRO A 102 8.54 7.76 14.09
C PRO A 102 8.46 8.55 15.42
N PRO A 103 7.24 8.84 15.92
CA PRO A 103 7.01 9.38 17.24
C PRO A 103 7.65 8.52 18.33
N ALA A 104 8.04 9.12 19.46
CA ALA A 104 8.84 8.47 20.51
C ALA A 104 8.23 7.15 21.03
N GLU A 105 6.90 7.07 21.10
CA GLU A 105 6.14 5.89 21.51
C GLU A 105 6.28 4.71 20.52
N LEU A 106 6.58 4.99 19.25
CA LEU A 106 6.73 3.99 18.20
C LEU A 106 8.19 3.65 17.87
N ARG A 107 9.18 4.39 18.40
CA ARG A 107 10.60 4.17 18.07
C ARG A 107 11.12 2.81 18.54
N VAL A 108 11.94 2.16 17.74
CA VAL A 108 12.61 0.89 18.04
C VAL A 108 14.10 0.94 17.72
N GLY A 109 14.91 0.08 18.36
CA GLY A 109 16.35 0.02 18.08
C GLY A 109 17.03 1.37 18.24
N LEU A 110 17.85 1.76 17.24
CA LEU A 110 18.61 3.01 17.25
C LEU A 110 17.72 4.25 17.25
N GLU A 111 16.48 4.16 16.75
CA GLU A 111 15.53 5.28 16.83
C GLU A 111 15.27 5.68 18.29
N VAL A 112 15.28 4.74 19.24
CA VAL A 112 15.05 5.05 20.66
C VAL A 112 16.17 5.93 21.21
N ASP A 113 17.40 5.62 20.86
CA ASP A 113 18.59 6.26 21.42
C ASP A 113 18.93 7.56 20.70
N GLU A 114 18.67 7.65 19.39
CA GLU A 114 19.18 8.72 18.53
C GLU A 114 18.06 9.52 17.84
N GLY A 115 16.82 9.04 17.87
CA GLY A 115 15.69 9.68 17.17
C GLY A 115 15.29 11.04 17.74
N GLU A 116 15.66 11.35 18.99
CA GLU A 116 15.45 12.69 19.56
C GLU A 116 16.39 13.76 18.97
N ASP A 117 17.55 13.36 18.45
CA ASP A 117 18.51 14.29 17.86
C ASP A 117 18.07 14.77 16.46
N VAL A 118 17.09 14.09 15.85
CA VAL A 118 16.48 14.54 14.59
C VAL A 118 15.59 15.75 14.88
N PRO A 119 15.77 16.90 14.19
CA PRO A 119 14.93 18.07 14.41
C PRO A 119 13.45 17.82 14.15
N VAL A 120 12.60 18.51 14.92
CA VAL A 120 11.14 18.57 14.68
C VAL A 120 10.87 19.09 13.26
N SER A 121 9.93 18.45 12.56
CA SER A 121 9.64 18.75 11.16
C SER A 121 8.65 19.90 10.99
N GLY A 122 9.20 21.11 10.98
CA GLY A 122 8.46 22.36 10.79
C GLY A 122 7.60 22.71 12.01
N ASP A 123 6.90 23.85 11.93
CA ASP A 123 6.07 24.35 13.04
C ASP A 123 4.95 23.40 13.46
N GLU A 124 4.49 22.55 12.55
CA GLU A 124 3.39 21.61 12.80
C GLU A 124 3.84 20.27 13.39
N ASP A 125 5.15 20.02 13.54
CA ASP A 125 5.70 18.72 13.95
C ASP A 125 5.13 17.56 13.13
N THR A 126 5.23 17.66 11.80
CA THR A 126 4.67 16.65 10.88
C THR A 126 5.59 16.40 9.69
N VAL A 127 5.46 15.22 9.07
CA VAL A 127 6.06 14.95 7.75
C VAL A 127 4.98 14.92 6.69
N TYR A 128 5.14 15.71 5.63
CA TYR A 128 4.27 15.67 4.47
C TYR A 128 4.78 14.69 3.41
N GLY A 129 3.84 14.05 2.70
CA GLY A 129 4.11 13.11 1.63
C GLY A 129 3.06 13.11 0.52
N ILE A 130 3.42 12.47 -0.60
CA ILE A 130 2.50 12.16 -1.69
C ILE A 130 2.09 10.70 -1.59
N LEU A 131 0.79 10.43 -1.75
CA LEU A 131 0.24 9.08 -1.76
C LEU A 131 0.11 8.54 -3.19
N TYR A 132 0.39 7.25 -3.35
CA TYR A 132 0.20 6.49 -4.59
C TYR A 132 -0.59 5.21 -4.32
N GLU A 133 -1.51 4.86 -5.22
CA GLU A 133 -2.02 3.48 -5.31
C GLU A 133 -0.99 2.63 -6.06
N MET A 134 -0.65 1.46 -5.54
CA MET A 134 0.40 0.63 -6.11
C MET A 134 -0.16 -0.65 -6.71
N ASP A 135 0.27 -0.94 -7.93
CA ASP A 135 0.22 -2.31 -8.46
C ASP A 135 1.15 -3.21 -7.64
N ILE A 136 0.76 -4.48 -7.45
CA ILE A 136 1.51 -5.41 -6.61
C ILE A 136 2.92 -5.68 -7.16
N GLU A 137 3.10 -5.73 -8.48
CA GLU A 137 4.43 -5.95 -9.06
C GLU A 137 5.30 -4.68 -8.96
N ASP A 138 4.70 -3.49 -9.10
CA ASP A 138 5.43 -2.23 -8.94
C ASP A 138 5.84 -1.98 -7.48
N GLU A 139 5.00 -2.38 -6.52
CA GLU A 139 5.37 -2.38 -5.10
C GLU A 139 6.59 -3.29 -4.84
N ARG A 140 6.66 -4.46 -5.50
CA ARG A 140 7.84 -5.35 -5.41
C ARG A 140 9.08 -4.78 -6.08
N LEU A 141 8.92 -3.97 -7.14
CA LEU A 141 10.03 -3.23 -7.73
C LEU A 141 10.53 -2.17 -6.75
N LEU A 142 9.62 -1.43 -6.10
CA LEU A 142 9.98 -0.48 -5.05
C LEU A 142 10.67 -1.16 -3.87
N ASP A 143 10.20 -2.32 -3.40
CA ASP A 143 10.90 -3.10 -2.37
C ASP A 143 12.37 -3.37 -2.74
N GLY A 144 12.67 -3.55 -4.04
CA GLY A 144 14.04 -3.68 -4.52
C GLY A 144 14.84 -2.37 -4.47
N TYR A 145 14.23 -1.24 -4.82
CA TYR A 145 14.86 0.08 -4.74
C TYR A 145 15.09 0.56 -3.30
N GLU A 146 14.20 0.19 -2.39
CA GLU A 146 14.30 0.51 -0.95
C GLU A 146 15.06 -0.58 -0.18
N GLY A 147 15.65 -1.55 -0.87
CA GLY A 147 16.52 -2.57 -0.27
C GLY A 147 15.84 -3.41 0.80
N ILE A 148 14.55 -3.73 0.66
CA ILE A 148 13.80 -4.55 1.62
C ILE A 148 14.37 -5.96 1.71
N ASP A 149 14.70 -6.38 2.93
CA ASP A 149 15.04 -7.78 3.21
C ASP A 149 13.76 -8.64 3.23
N ARG A 150 13.54 -9.39 2.14
CA ARG A 150 12.39 -10.31 2.00
C ARG A 150 12.45 -11.51 2.95
N SER A 151 13.57 -11.74 3.61
CA SER A 151 13.76 -12.79 4.61
C SER A 151 13.71 -12.27 6.04
N ALA A 152 13.44 -10.97 6.24
CA ALA A 152 13.40 -10.37 7.56
C ALA A 152 12.38 -11.07 8.47
N PRO A 153 12.72 -11.28 9.76
CA PRO A 153 11.84 -11.94 10.69
C PRO A 153 10.63 -11.05 11.04
N PRO A 154 9.54 -11.65 11.57
CA PRO A 154 8.48 -10.88 12.21
C PRO A 154 9.02 -9.96 13.30
N SER A 155 8.39 -8.79 13.45
CA SER A 155 8.76 -7.79 14.45
C SER A 155 8.81 -8.40 15.86
N ARG A 156 9.94 -8.24 16.57
CA ARG A 156 10.09 -8.68 17.97
C ARG A 156 9.66 -7.61 18.98
N ALA A 157 9.50 -6.38 18.53
CA ALA A 157 9.14 -5.23 19.37
C ALA A 157 7.61 -5.08 19.56
N THR A 158 6.84 -6.16 19.50
CA THR A 158 5.35 -6.13 19.55
C THR A 158 4.77 -5.60 20.85
N HIS A 159 5.55 -5.61 21.94
CA HIS A 159 5.19 -4.98 23.21
C HIS A 159 5.15 -3.45 23.12
N LYS A 160 5.83 -2.86 22.12
CA LYS A 160 5.94 -1.41 21.91
C LYS A 160 5.21 -0.98 20.64
N VAL A 161 5.49 -1.62 19.52
CA VAL A 161 4.88 -1.34 18.22
C VAL A 161 4.02 -2.52 17.77
N PRO A 162 2.69 -2.37 17.61
CA PRO A 162 1.83 -3.44 17.15
C PRO A 162 2.31 -4.07 15.83
N ALA A 163 2.19 -5.39 15.70
CA ALA A 163 2.63 -6.12 14.50
C ALA A 163 1.89 -5.68 13.21
N HIS A 164 0.69 -5.12 13.32
CA HIS A 164 0.00 -4.58 12.14
C HIS A 164 0.57 -3.24 11.66
N ILE A 165 1.31 -2.50 12.52
CA ILE A 165 2.02 -1.27 12.17
C ILE A 165 3.42 -1.59 11.66
N ARG A 166 4.14 -2.44 12.39
CA ARG A 166 5.49 -2.89 12.04
C ARG A 166 5.50 -4.43 11.96
N PRO A 167 5.19 -5.02 10.79
CA PRO A 167 5.06 -6.47 10.65
C PRO A 167 6.37 -7.23 10.72
N THR A 168 7.45 -6.67 10.16
CA THR A 168 8.79 -7.27 10.11
C THR A 168 9.82 -6.40 10.83
N GLU A 169 11.03 -6.92 11.02
CA GLU A 169 12.22 -6.11 11.29
C GLU A 169 12.87 -5.66 9.97
N GLN A 170 13.80 -4.69 9.98
CA GLN A 170 14.54 -4.31 8.78
C GLN A 170 15.38 -5.46 8.18
N GLY A 171 15.90 -6.36 9.04
CA GLY A 171 16.76 -7.46 8.60
C GLY A 171 18.12 -6.96 8.10
N HIS A 172 18.61 -7.52 6.99
CA HIS A 172 19.87 -7.13 6.34
C HIS A 172 19.70 -6.05 5.27
N GLY A 173 18.51 -5.46 5.16
CA GLY A 173 18.13 -4.48 4.15
C GLY A 173 18.40 -3.03 4.53
N ASP A 174 18.06 -2.11 3.62
CA ASP A 174 18.21 -0.67 3.82
C ASP A 174 17.04 -0.02 4.55
N TYR A 175 15.81 -0.45 4.27
CA TYR A 175 14.59 0.04 4.89
C TYR A 175 13.72 -1.13 5.36
N ASN A 176 12.80 -0.85 6.27
CA ASN A 176 11.71 -1.73 6.68
C ASN A 176 10.35 -1.18 6.22
N ARG A 177 9.35 -2.04 6.15
CA ARG A 177 7.97 -1.69 5.76
C ARG A 177 7.13 -1.41 6.99
N TRP A 178 6.58 -0.21 7.07
CA TRP A 178 5.65 0.23 8.11
C TRP A 178 4.28 0.53 7.52
N LEU A 179 3.22 0.12 8.21
CA LEU A 179 1.82 0.36 7.86
C LEU A 179 1.21 1.32 8.86
N VAL A 180 1.22 2.61 8.54
CA VAL A 180 0.88 3.68 9.49
C VAL A 180 -0.31 4.51 8.99
N PRO A 181 -1.15 5.02 9.90
CA PRO A 181 -2.21 5.94 9.54
C PRO A 181 -1.63 7.30 9.12
N ALA A 182 -1.95 7.76 7.92
CA ALA A 182 -1.63 9.10 7.44
C ALA A 182 -2.90 9.95 7.32
N ARG A 183 -2.80 11.23 7.69
CA ARG A 183 -3.89 12.20 7.55
C ARG A 183 -3.83 12.83 6.16
N VAL A 184 -4.80 12.54 5.32
CA VAL A 184 -4.97 13.18 4.01
C VAL A 184 -5.34 14.65 4.20
N THR A 185 -4.56 15.52 3.59
CA THR A 185 -4.80 16.97 3.56
C THR A 185 -5.52 17.38 2.27
N VAL A 186 -5.18 16.74 1.15
CA VAL A 186 -5.75 17.00 -0.17
C VAL A 186 -5.91 15.68 -0.93
N TRP A 187 -7.09 15.43 -1.48
CA TRP A 187 -7.29 14.36 -2.47
C TRP A 187 -7.01 14.89 -3.88
N LEU A 188 -6.20 14.16 -4.64
CA LEU A 188 -5.87 14.45 -6.04
C LEU A 188 -6.64 13.54 -7.01
N ASP A 189 -7.18 12.44 -6.49
CA ASP A 189 -8.00 11.48 -7.23
C ASP A 189 -9.35 11.27 -6.55
N GLU A 190 -10.43 11.55 -7.29
CA GLU A 190 -11.80 11.50 -6.78
C GLU A 190 -12.29 10.06 -6.54
N GLU A 191 -11.84 9.10 -7.36
CA GLU A 191 -12.20 7.70 -7.20
C GLU A 191 -11.61 7.15 -5.89
N GLN A 192 -10.34 7.46 -5.61
CA GLN A 192 -9.69 7.12 -4.35
C GLN A 192 -10.37 7.78 -3.14
N ARG A 193 -10.79 9.05 -3.28
CA ARG A 193 -11.57 9.73 -2.24
C ARG A 193 -12.89 9.02 -1.94
N GLN A 194 -13.59 8.53 -2.95
CA GLN A 194 -14.87 7.82 -2.78
C GLN A 194 -14.68 6.40 -2.23
N ARG A 195 -13.59 5.73 -2.63
CA ARG A 195 -13.25 4.37 -2.15
C ARG A 195 -12.79 4.34 -0.70
N ARG A 196 -12.36 5.48 -0.13
CA ARG A 196 -11.76 5.56 1.21
C ARG A 196 -12.56 6.50 2.10
N GLU A 197 -13.12 5.95 3.18
CA GLU A 197 -13.88 6.74 4.14
C GLU A 197 -12.96 7.59 5.02
N GLY A 198 -13.30 8.87 5.18
CA GLY A 198 -12.62 9.78 6.10
C GLY A 198 -11.34 10.41 5.57
N ARG A 199 -10.60 11.06 6.48
CA ARG A 199 -9.34 11.76 6.18
C ARG A 199 -8.10 11.03 6.72
N VAL A 200 -8.27 9.87 7.34
CA VAL A 200 -7.15 9.07 7.85
C VAL A 200 -7.15 7.76 7.09
N VAL A 201 -6.05 7.47 6.41
CA VAL A 201 -5.90 6.27 5.58
C VAL A 201 -4.67 5.50 6.01
N GLU A 202 -4.76 4.18 5.95
CA GLU A 202 -3.61 3.29 6.16
C GLU A 202 -2.64 3.43 4.99
N THR A 203 -1.36 3.64 5.29
CA THR A 203 -0.31 3.85 4.31
C THR A 203 0.90 2.96 4.54
N LEU A 204 1.54 2.52 3.46
CA LEU A 204 2.86 1.92 3.48
C LEU A 204 3.92 3.02 3.45
N VAL A 205 4.80 3.01 4.45
CA VAL A 205 5.98 3.88 4.56
C VAL A 205 7.20 2.98 4.65
N TYR A 206 8.26 3.32 3.91
CA TYR A 206 9.57 2.69 4.08
C TYR A 206 10.34 3.47 5.14
N VAL A 207 10.87 2.81 6.17
CA VAL A 207 11.57 3.47 7.29
C VAL A 207 12.91 2.79 7.49
N ASP A 208 13.99 3.54 7.48
CA ASP A 208 15.32 3.03 7.80
C ASP A 208 15.55 3.15 9.31
N GLU A 209 15.46 2.02 9.99
CA GLU A 209 15.48 1.88 11.44
C GLU A 209 16.91 1.93 12.00
N GLU A 210 17.92 1.84 11.12
CA GLU A 210 19.34 1.76 11.49
C GLU A 210 20.08 3.08 11.22
N ARG A 211 19.66 3.85 10.20
CA ARG A 211 20.30 5.12 9.83
C ARG A 211 19.44 6.32 10.20
N VAL A 212 19.53 6.68 11.48
CA VAL A 212 18.69 7.70 12.13
C VAL A 212 19.44 8.99 12.49
N ARG A 213 20.70 9.15 12.07
CA ARG A 213 21.50 10.36 12.34
C ARG A 213 21.44 11.30 11.16
N VAL A 214 21.34 12.61 11.43
CA VAL A 214 21.38 13.63 10.38
C VAL A 214 22.74 13.63 9.67
N GLY A 215 22.73 13.66 8.35
CA GLY A 215 23.92 13.75 7.49
C GLY A 215 23.71 14.60 6.25
N PRO A 216 24.78 14.92 5.50
CA PRO A 216 24.66 15.66 4.25
C PRO A 216 24.04 14.79 3.15
N PRO A 217 23.28 15.37 2.21
CA PRO A 217 22.80 14.62 1.05
C PRO A 217 23.96 14.23 0.15
N ARG A 218 23.79 13.12 -0.59
CA ARG A 218 24.72 12.80 -1.67
C ARG A 218 24.55 13.77 -2.85
N ASP A 219 25.64 14.09 -3.52
CA ASP A 219 25.62 15.01 -4.67
C ASP A 219 24.67 14.54 -5.77
N GLU A 220 24.64 13.23 -6.05
CA GLU A 220 23.71 12.66 -7.03
C GLU A 220 22.25 12.64 -6.54
N TYR A 221 22.02 12.76 -5.23
CA TYR A 221 20.67 12.79 -4.66
C TYR A 221 20.03 14.15 -4.74
N ILE A 222 20.81 15.21 -4.55
CA ILE A 222 20.36 16.61 -4.61
C ILE A 222 19.49 16.90 -5.85
N PRO A 223 19.90 16.60 -7.10
CA PRO A 223 19.06 16.88 -8.27
C PRO A 223 17.77 16.07 -8.31
N ARG A 224 17.76 14.84 -7.75
CA ARG A 224 16.55 14.02 -7.65
C ARG A 224 15.55 14.63 -6.67
N MET A 225 16.03 15.05 -5.50
CA MET A 225 15.20 15.73 -4.49
C MET A 225 14.70 17.08 -4.98
N ASN A 226 15.54 17.86 -5.67
CA ASN A 226 15.12 19.12 -6.29
C ASN A 226 13.96 18.93 -7.28
N ARG A 227 14.00 17.87 -8.11
CA ARG A 227 12.88 17.52 -8.98
C ARG A 227 11.65 17.11 -8.16
N ALA A 228 11.85 16.28 -7.14
CA ALA A 228 10.78 15.76 -6.31
C ALA A 228 10.01 16.88 -5.58
N ILE A 229 10.72 17.84 -4.98
CA ILE A 229 10.12 19.01 -4.33
C ILE A 229 9.33 19.85 -5.34
N ARG A 230 9.94 20.18 -6.49
CA ARG A 230 9.28 20.98 -7.54
C ARG A 230 8.02 20.32 -8.09
N GLU A 231 8.06 19.02 -8.35
CA GLU A 231 6.90 18.27 -8.84
C GLU A 231 5.81 18.16 -7.76
N ALA A 232 6.17 17.90 -6.51
CA ALA A 232 5.21 17.86 -5.41
C ALA A 232 4.54 19.24 -5.20
N GLU A 233 5.30 20.34 -5.21
CA GLU A 233 4.76 21.71 -5.13
C GLU A 233 3.74 21.99 -6.24
N SER A 234 3.96 21.46 -7.45
CA SER A 234 3.00 21.61 -8.57
C SER A 234 1.64 20.94 -8.33
N LEU A 235 1.59 19.99 -7.39
CA LEU A 235 0.35 19.31 -6.95
C LEU A 235 -0.31 20.00 -5.75
N GLY A 236 0.29 21.08 -5.22
CA GLY A 236 -0.17 21.77 -4.01
C GLY A 236 0.49 21.30 -2.71
N PHE A 237 1.61 20.57 -2.80
CA PHE A 237 2.39 20.21 -1.62
C PHE A 237 2.84 21.47 -0.85
N PRO A 238 2.84 21.49 0.50
CA PRO A 238 3.04 22.73 1.24
C PRO A 238 4.46 23.29 1.08
N ARG A 239 4.59 24.34 0.28
CA ARG A 239 5.86 25.03 0.02
C ARG A 239 6.55 25.51 1.29
N LYS A 240 5.80 26.09 2.22
CA LYS A 240 6.33 26.53 3.53
C LYS A 240 7.04 25.38 4.25
N TRP A 241 6.39 24.21 4.34
CA TRP A 241 6.98 23.03 4.98
C TRP A 241 8.22 22.53 4.23
N ALA A 242 8.17 22.49 2.89
CA ALA A 242 9.34 22.09 2.09
C ALA A 242 10.53 23.04 2.32
N ASP A 243 10.28 24.35 2.38
CA ASP A 243 11.28 25.37 2.66
C ASP A 243 11.86 25.26 4.08
N GLU A 244 11.04 24.94 5.08
CA GLU A 244 11.45 24.82 6.49
C GLU A 244 12.13 23.50 6.82
N VAL A 245 11.76 22.40 6.16
CA VAL A 245 12.21 21.05 6.50
C VAL A 245 13.18 20.50 5.46
N MET A 246 12.78 20.46 4.19
CA MET A 246 13.58 19.80 3.16
C MET A 246 14.73 20.68 2.66
N ARG A 247 14.49 21.99 2.47
CA ARG A 247 15.49 22.93 1.93
C ARG A 247 16.64 23.23 2.87
N VAL A 248 16.49 22.94 4.16
CA VAL A 248 17.60 22.99 5.12
C VAL A 248 18.72 22.04 4.71
N SER A 249 18.37 20.86 4.19
CA SER A 249 19.33 19.83 3.79
C SER A 249 19.55 19.75 2.28
N ILE A 250 18.58 20.17 1.45
CA ILE A 250 18.64 20.03 -0.02
C ILE A 250 18.85 21.41 -0.70
N PRO A 251 20.10 21.76 -1.06
CA PRO A 251 20.38 23.02 -1.73
C PRO A 251 19.78 23.08 -3.14
N ILE A 252 19.36 24.28 -3.54
CA ILE A 252 18.96 24.60 -4.92
C ILE A 252 20.26 24.89 -5.68
N ASN A 253 20.75 23.92 -6.44
CA ASN A 253 21.88 24.14 -7.35
C ASN A 253 21.47 25.04 -8.52
#